data_AF-A0A7Y9N1A9-F1
#
_entry.id   AF-A0A7Y9N1A9-F1
#
_cell.length_a   1.000
_cell.length_b   1.000
_cell.length_c   1.000
_cell.angle_alpha   90.00
_cell.angle_beta   90.00
_cell.angle_gamma   90.00
#
_symmetry.space_group_name_H-M   'P 1'
#
loop_
_entity.id
_entity.type
_entity.pdbx_description
1 polymer ?
#
loop_
_entity_poly.entity_id
_entity_poly.type
_entity_poly.pdbx_seq_one_letter_code
_entity_poly.pdbx_strand_id
1 'polypeptide(L)'
;MIDIDAGIAKARARAEKRETVVQPVIFNDAQIGVKMTAMSDDDWRAYTLLHPPREAVRLDLNAATNLDSAVREYQGVVLVDGDESDDLLATNADGETVYRWPEVYDTLSRQDRENLAFALWMIHDSWYQEALKTAGKARTGSPQS
;
A
#
# COMPACT_ATOMS: atom_id res chain seq x y z
N MET A 1 -24.11 -24.35 14.00
CA MET A 1 -23.48 -24.29 12.67
C MET A 1 -22.94 -22.89 12.50
N ILE A 2 -21.64 -22.73 12.26
CA ILE A 2 -21.04 -21.40 12.04
C ILE A 2 -21.41 -20.97 10.62
N ASP A 3 -21.98 -19.78 10.48
CA ASP A 3 -22.26 -19.17 9.18
C ASP A 3 -20.97 -18.54 8.63
N ILE A 4 -20.29 -19.33 7.79
CA ILE A 4 -18.99 -18.96 7.20
C ILE A 4 -19.17 -17.77 6.24
N ASP A 5 -20.28 -17.71 5.50
CA ASP A 5 -20.54 -16.66 4.52
C ASP A 5 -20.76 -15.31 5.20
N ALA A 6 -21.53 -15.27 6.29
CA ALA A 6 -21.67 -14.08 7.12
C ALA A 6 -20.33 -13.64 7.74
N GLY A 7 -19.49 -14.59 8.13
CA GLY A 7 -18.13 -14.34 8.60
C GLY A 7 -17.25 -13.67 7.55
N ILE A 8 -17.25 -14.19 6.31
CA ILE A 8 -16.49 -13.64 5.18
C ILE A 8 -17.00 -12.25 4.80
N ALA A 9 -18.33 -12.06 4.71
CA ALA A 9 -18.92 -10.77 4.39
C ALA A 9 -18.52 -9.68 5.42
N LYS A 10 -18.52 -10.03 6.72
CA LYS A 10 -18.11 -9.13 7.79
C LYS A 10 -16.60 -8.81 7.74
N ALA A 11 -15.77 -9.77 7.35
CA ALA A 11 -14.34 -9.55 7.13
C ALA A 11 -14.10 -8.61 5.94
N ARG A 12 -14.81 -8.79 4.82
CA ARG A 12 -14.74 -7.90 3.65
C ARG A 12 -15.17 -6.47 3.98
N ALA A 13 -16.28 -6.30 4.70
CA ALA A 13 -16.73 -4.97 5.14
C ALA A 13 -15.75 -4.26 6.10
N ARG A 14 -14.91 -5.01 6.83
CA ARG A 14 -13.79 -4.43 7.60
C ARG A 14 -12.62 -4.07 6.70
N ALA A 15 -12.32 -4.90 5.71
CA ALA A 15 -11.26 -4.65 4.75
C ALA A 15 -11.49 -3.36 3.94
N GLU A 16 -12.74 -3.04 3.60
CA GLU A 16 -13.15 -1.80 2.91
C GLU A 16 -12.92 -0.52 3.73
N LYS A 17 -12.79 -0.64 5.06
CA LYS A 17 -12.57 0.49 5.96
C LYS A 17 -11.08 0.74 6.27
N ARG A 18 -10.19 -0.06 5.68
CA ARG A 18 -8.76 0.09 5.89
C ARG A 18 -8.25 1.35 5.21
N GLU A 19 -7.29 2.00 5.84
CA GLU A 19 -6.73 3.24 5.31
C GLU A 19 -6.04 2.97 3.98
N THR A 20 -6.15 3.93 3.06
CA THR A 20 -5.53 3.87 1.74
C THR A 20 -4.68 5.10 1.51
N VAL A 21 -3.51 4.93 0.91
CA VAL A 21 -2.71 6.03 0.38
C VAL A 21 -2.66 5.93 -1.14
N VAL A 22 -2.67 7.08 -1.81
CA VAL A 22 -2.41 7.19 -3.24
C VAL A 22 -1.16 8.05 -3.40
N GLN A 23 -0.09 7.44 -3.89
CA GLN A 23 1.20 8.10 -4.09
C GLN A 23 1.43 8.34 -5.59
N PRO A 24 1.63 9.59 -6.05
CA PRO A 24 1.97 9.84 -7.45
C PRO A 24 3.37 9.30 -7.78
N VAL A 25 3.49 8.70 -8.96
CA VAL A 25 4.74 8.23 -9.57
C VAL A 25 4.74 8.53 -11.07
N ILE A 26 5.92 8.50 -11.70
CA ILE A 26 6.01 8.55 -13.17
C ILE A 26 6.13 7.12 -13.71
N PHE A 27 5.20 6.74 -14.58
CA PHE A 27 5.18 5.45 -15.27
C PHE A 27 4.78 5.66 -16.73
N ASN A 28 5.57 5.11 -17.66
CA ASN A 28 5.34 5.27 -19.10
C ASN A 28 5.15 6.74 -19.53
N ASP A 29 6.04 7.62 -19.06
CA ASP A 29 6.03 9.08 -19.30
C ASP A 29 4.76 9.82 -18.82
N ALA A 30 3.90 9.16 -18.03
CA ALA A 30 2.71 9.74 -17.43
C ALA A 30 2.82 9.74 -15.90
N GLN A 31 2.22 10.75 -15.26
CA GLN A 31 2.07 10.75 -13.80
C GLN A 31 0.81 9.96 -13.43
N ILE A 32 0.99 8.84 -12.75
CA ILE A 32 -0.11 7.98 -12.29
C ILE A 32 -0.10 7.85 -10.77
N GLY A 33 -1.26 7.52 -10.18
CA GLY A 33 -1.38 7.22 -8.76
C GLY A 33 -1.15 5.74 -8.47
N VAL A 34 -0.30 5.43 -7.50
CA VAL A 34 -0.18 4.08 -6.92
C VAL A 34 -0.99 4.04 -5.64
N LYS A 35 -2.10 3.30 -5.66
CA LYS A 35 -2.98 3.12 -4.50
C LYS A 35 -2.57 1.87 -3.71
N MET A 36 -2.25 2.06 -2.44
CA MET A 36 -1.96 0.99 -1.49
C MET A 36 -2.98 1.04 -0.35
N THR A 37 -3.52 -0.13 0.03
CA THR A 37 -4.44 -0.27 1.17
C THR A 37 -3.71 -0.93 2.32
N ALA A 38 -3.86 -0.38 3.54
CA ALA A 38 -3.22 -0.91 4.73
C ALA A 38 -3.65 -2.36 5.01
N MET A 39 -2.70 -3.16 5.50
CA MET A 39 -2.95 -4.46 6.09
C MET A 39 -3.53 -4.30 7.51
N SER A 40 -4.01 -5.40 8.10
CA SER A 40 -4.21 -5.40 9.55
C SER A 40 -2.86 -5.39 10.27
N ASP A 41 -2.80 -4.96 11.53
CA ASP A 41 -1.54 -4.93 12.29
C ASP A 41 -0.86 -6.31 12.37
N ASP A 42 -1.65 -7.37 12.53
CA ASP A 42 -1.16 -8.75 12.58
C ASP A 42 -0.61 -9.20 11.22
N ASP A 43 -1.32 -8.89 10.13
CA ASP A 43 -0.87 -9.21 8.77
C ASP A 43 0.40 -8.43 8.43
N TRP A 44 0.47 -7.15 8.77
CA TRP A 44 1.66 -6.31 8.56
C TRP A 44 2.86 -6.83 9.34
N ARG A 45 2.65 -7.22 10.60
CA ARG A 45 3.69 -7.84 11.42
C ARG A 45 4.18 -9.15 10.81
N ALA A 46 3.29 -10.00 10.31
CA ALA A 46 3.68 -11.23 9.62
C ALA A 46 4.43 -10.92 8.31
N TYR A 47 3.95 -9.93 7.56
CA TYR A 47 4.52 -9.52 6.28
C TYR A 47 5.94 -8.98 6.41
N THR A 48 6.19 -8.09 7.37
CA THR A 48 7.53 -7.52 7.62
C THR A 48 8.58 -8.56 7.98
N LEU A 49 8.20 -9.70 8.57
CA LEU A 49 9.13 -10.80 8.84
C LEU A 49 9.62 -11.50 7.57
N LEU A 50 8.88 -11.42 6.46
CA LEU A 50 9.29 -11.94 5.16
C LEU A 50 10.33 -11.04 4.48
N HIS A 51 10.45 -9.78 4.94
CA HIS A 51 11.32 -8.76 4.37
C HIS A 51 12.31 -8.24 5.44
N PRO A 52 13.28 -9.06 5.90
CA PRO A 52 14.18 -8.66 6.97
C PRO A 52 15.01 -7.42 6.58
N PRO A 53 15.29 -6.50 7.53
CA PRO A 53 15.99 -5.26 7.25
C PRO A 53 17.43 -5.49 6.77
N ARG A 54 17.90 -4.66 5.83
CA ARG A 54 19.30 -4.68 5.40
C ARG A 54 20.16 -3.90 6.40
N GLU A 55 21.20 -4.54 6.94
CA GLU A 55 22.04 -3.96 8.00
C GLU A 55 22.69 -2.61 7.62
N ALA A 56 22.98 -2.40 6.34
CA ALA A 56 23.61 -1.18 5.83
C ALA A 56 22.61 -0.04 5.56
N VAL A 57 21.29 -0.26 5.67
CA VAL A 57 20.25 0.71 5.30
C VAL A 57 19.55 1.22 6.55
N ARG A 58 19.87 2.45 6.95
CA ARG A 58 19.31 3.06 8.18
C ARG A 58 17.79 3.14 8.18
N LEU A 59 17.17 3.37 7.04
CA LEU A 59 15.71 3.41 6.93
C LEU A 59 15.09 2.05 7.26
N ASP A 60 15.66 0.97 6.74
CA ASP A 60 15.19 -0.40 7.00
C ASP A 60 15.30 -0.75 8.48
N LEU A 61 16.40 -0.35 9.13
CA LEU A 61 16.59 -0.57 10.58
C LEU A 61 15.55 0.16 11.42
N ASN A 62 15.21 1.40 11.06
CA ASN A 62 14.19 2.18 11.76
C ASN A 62 12.78 1.59 11.58
N ALA A 63 12.48 1.07 10.39
CA ALA A 63 11.20 0.43 10.09
C ALA A 63 11.15 -1.05 10.52
N ALA A 64 12.27 -1.62 10.97
CA ALA A 64 12.47 -3.05 11.25
C ALA A 64 12.11 -3.97 10.06
N THR A 65 12.21 -3.46 8.82
CA THR A 65 11.84 -4.16 7.60
C THR A 65 12.59 -3.59 6.40
N ASN A 66 12.87 -4.41 5.39
CA ASN A 66 13.35 -3.94 4.09
C ASN A 66 12.18 -3.40 3.28
N LEU A 67 11.93 -2.08 3.40
CA LEU A 67 10.79 -1.41 2.77
C LEU A 67 10.81 -1.48 1.24
N ASP A 68 11.99 -1.56 0.63
CA ASP A 68 12.15 -1.67 -0.83
C ASP A 68 11.61 -3.03 -1.33
N SER A 69 12.04 -4.13 -0.70
CA SER A 69 11.50 -5.47 -0.98
C SER A 69 10.02 -5.59 -0.59
N ALA A 70 9.62 -5.01 0.54
CA ALA A 70 8.24 -5.04 1.02
C ALA A 70 7.27 -4.28 0.10
N VAL A 71 7.67 -3.14 -0.49
CA VAL A 71 6.81 -2.47 -1.49
C VAL A 71 6.73 -3.27 -2.76
N ARG A 72 7.87 -3.77 -3.26
CA ARG A 72 7.93 -4.53 -4.51
C ARG A 72 7.01 -5.75 -4.51
N GLU A 73 6.90 -6.42 -3.36
CA GLU A 73 6.09 -7.63 -3.19
C GLU A 73 4.71 -7.35 -2.57
N TYR A 74 4.36 -6.08 -2.37
CA TYR A 74 3.10 -5.70 -1.74
C TYR A 74 1.92 -6.12 -2.63
N GLN A 75 0.93 -6.77 -2.02
CA GLN A 75 -0.22 -7.31 -2.74
C GLN A 75 -1.38 -6.30 -2.77
N GLY A 76 -2.16 -6.31 -3.85
CA GLY A 76 -3.36 -5.47 -3.97
C GLY A 76 -3.08 -4.00 -4.20
N VAL A 77 -1.88 -3.66 -4.71
CA VAL A 77 -1.60 -2.37 -5.34
C VAL A 77 -2.45 -2.20 -6.59
N VAL A 78 -3.04 -1.02 -6.72
CA VAL A 78 -3.87 -0.60 -7.85
C VAL A 78 -3.25 0.64 -8.48
N LEU A 79 -3.14 0.69 -9.79
CA LEU A 79 -2.79 1.93 -10.51
C LEU A 79 -4.06 2.75 -10.75
N VAL A 80 -3.95 4.07 -10.60
CA VAL A 80 -5.06 5.02 -10.73
C VAL A 80 -4.64 6.15 -11.67
N ASP A 81 -5.43 6.38 -12.72
CA ASP A 81 -5.27 7.52 -13.63
C ASP A 81 -6.63 8.21 -13.82
N GLY A 82 -6.82 9.35 -13.15
CA GLY A 82 -8.10 10.04 -13.10
C GLY A 82 -9.21 9.14 -12.53
N ASP A 83 -10.19 8.81 -13.36
CA ASP A 83 -11.33 7.94 -13.02
C ASP A 83 -11.08 6.46 -13.36
N GLU A 84 -9.95 6.14 -13.99
CA GLU A 84 -9.58 4.78 -14.36
C GLU A 84 -8.72 4.11 -13.28
N SER A 85 -8.87 2.79 -13.13
CA SER A 85 -8.06 1.99 -12.21
C SER A 85 -7.74 0.61 -12.78
N ASP A 86 -6.52 0.15 -12.54
CA ASP A 86 -6.02 -1.17 -12.97
C ASP A 86 -5.50 -1.95 -11.76
N ASP A 87 -6.02 -3.17 -11.55
CA ASP A 87 -5.62 -4.07 -10.46
C ASP A 87 -4.39 -4.92 -10.79
N LEU A 88 -3.79 -4.71 -11.97
CA LEU A 88 -2.55 -5.32 -12.44
C LEU A 88 -2.63 -6.85 -12.56
N LEU A 89 -3.83 -7.41 -12.65
CA LEU A 89 -4.04 -8.83 -12.95
C LEU A 89 -4.09 -9.02 -14.46
N ALA A 90 -3.19 -9.86 -14.98
CA ALA A 90 -3.14 -10.21 -16.40
C ALA A 90 -3.13 -11.71 -16.59
N THR A 91 -3.58 -12.18 -17.75
CA THR A 91 -3.43 -13.59 -18.15
C THR A 91 -2.15 -13.74 -18.96
N ASN A 92 -1.25 -14.63 -18.53
CA ASN A 92 -0.01 -14.93 -19.26
C ASN A 92 -0.26 -15.84 -20.48
N ALA A 93 0.79 -16.13 -21.25
CA ALA A 93 0.69 -16.97 -22.45
C ALA A 93 0.23 -18.41 -22.18
N ASP A 94 0.44 -18.89 -20.96
CA ASP A 94 0.05 -20.23 -20.50
C ASP A 94 -1.38 -20.27 -19.92
N GLY A 95 -2.08 -19.11 -19.89
CA GLY A 95 -3.45 -18.99 -19.40
C GLY A 95 -3.57 -18.77 -17.89
N GLU A 96 -2.46 -18.50 -17.19
CA GLU A 96 -2.44 -18.25 -15.75
C GLU A 96 -2.65 -16.77 -15.42
N THR A 97 -3.38 -16.49 -14.34
CA THR A 97 -3.48 -15.13 -13.81
C THR A 97 -2.21 -14.75 -13.05
N VAL A 98 -1.52 -13.73 -13.54
CA VAL A 98 -0.29 -13.18 -12.96
C VAL A 98 -0.51 -11.75 -12.47
N TYR A 99 0.15 -11.41 -11.37
CA TYR A 99 0.11 -10.08 -10.79
C TYR A 99 1.35 -9.28 -11.20
N ARG A 100 1.14 -8.15 -11.90
CA ARG A 100 2.21 -7.44 -12.61
C ARG A 100 2.87 -6.31 -11.82
N TRP A 101 2.45 -6.07 -10.58
CA TRP A 101 3.01 -4.99 -9.76
C TRP A 101 4.55 -5.04 -9.62
N PRO A 102 5.20 -6.19 -9.36
CA PRO A 102 6.66 -6.23 -9.27
C PRO A 102 7.34 -5.74 -10.56
N GLU A 103 6.79 -6.06 -11.73
CA GLU A 103 7.31 -5.59 -13.02
C GLU A 103 7.18 -4.07 -13.14
N VAL A 104 6.01 -3.52 -12.78
CA VAL A 104 5.77 -2.06 -12.79
C VAL A 104 6.75 -1.36 -11.84
N TYR A 105 6.87 -1.86 -10.60
CA TYR A 105 7.78 -1.32 -9.59
C TYR A 105 9.23 -1.29 -10.07
N ASP A 106 9.67 -2.36 -10.75
CA ASP A 106 11.03 -2.49 -11.28
C ASP A 106 11.33 -1.51 -12.43
N THR A 107 10.31 -0.87 -13.02
CA THR A 107 10.50 0.23 -13.99
C THR A 107 10.56 1.63 -13.38
N LEU A 108 10.09 1.79 -12.14
CA LEU A 108 10.00 3.10 -11.50
C LEU A 108 11.37 3.69 -11.21
N SER A 109 11.44 5.02 -11.17
CA SER A 109 12.64 5.73 -10.74
C SER A 109 12.98 5.39 -9.29
N ARG A 110 14.27 5.54 -8.91
CA ARG A 110 14.69 5.35 -7.52
C ARG A 110 13.91 6.26 -6.56
N GLN A 111 13.67 7.50 -6.94
CA GLN A 111 12.94 8.46 -6.11
C GLN A 111 11.50 8.01 -5.88
N ASP A 112 10.82 7.50 -6.92
CA ASP A 112 9.45 6.99 -6.78
C ASP A 112 9.40 5.76 -5.88
N ARG A 113 10.37 4.85 -6.01
CA ARG A 113 10.48 3.68 -5.11
C ARG A 113 10.68 4.08 -3.66
N GLU A 114 11.53 5.07 -3.40
CA GLU A 114 11.76 5.61 -2.05
C GLU A 114 10.48 6.30 -1.50
N ASN A 115 9.75 7.04 -2.34
CA ASN A 115 8.48 7.65 -1.96
C ASN A 115 7.41 6.60 -1.63
N LEU A 116 7.32 5.53 -2.42
CA LEU A 116 6.41 4.42 -2.17
C LEU A 116 6.78 3.66 -0.89
N ALA A 117 8.06 3.41 -0.65
CA ALA A 117 8.56 2.80 0.59
C ALA A 117 8.15 3.62 1.82
N PHE A 118 8.30 4.95 1.73
CA PHE A 118 7.87 5.84 2.79
C PHE A 118 6.34 5.82 2.96
N ALA A 119 5.57 5.86 1.87
CA ALA A 119 4.11 5.79 1.92
C ALA A 119 3.61 4.48 2.55
N LEU A 120 4.20 3.33 2.19
CA LEU A 120 3.88 2.03 2.77
C LEU A 120 4.15 1.99 4.27
N TRP A 121 5.29 2.51 4.70
CA TRP A 121 5.61 2.62 6.13
C TRP A 121 4.60 3.51 6.86
N MET A 122 4.27 4.68 6.30
CA MET A 122 3.34 5.64 6.90
C MET A 122 1.91 5.10 7.06
N ILE A 123 1.41 4.30 6.12
CA ILE A 123 0.07 3.71 6.25
C ILE A 123 -0.02 2.60 7.31
N HIS A 124 1.11 2.18 7.89
CA HIS A 124 1.17 1.19 8.97
C HIS A 124 1.79 1.73 10.26
N ASP A 125 2.35 2.94 10.24
CA ASP A 125 2.93 3.57 11.43
C ASP A 125 1.84 4.19 12.30
N SER A 126 1.64 3.63 13.49
CA SER A 126 0.57 4.04 14.43
C SER A 126 0.60 5.52 14.81
N TRP A 127 1.78 6.14 14.91
CA TRP A 127 1.90 7.57 15.20
C TRP A 127 1.43 8.41 14.01
N TYR A 128 1.83 8.03 12.80
CA TYR A 128 1.39 8.72 11.58
C TYR A 128 -0.11 8.54 11.31
N GLN A 129 -0.66 7.36 11.59
CA GLN A 129 -2.10 7.07 11.54
C GLN A 129 -2.89 8.02 12.47
N GLU A 130 -2.41 8.24 13.70
CA GLU A 130 -3.03 9.21 14.62
C GLU A 130 -2.85 10.67 14.17
N ALA A 131 -1.71 11.01 13.55
CA ALA A 131 -1.49 12.33 12.95
C ALA A 131 -2.45 12.59 11.78
N LEU A 132 -2.68 11.61 10.89
CA LEU A 132 -3.64 11.70 9.78
C LEU A 132 -5.08 11.90 10.29
N LYS A 133 -5.49 11.12 11.30
CA LYS A 133 -6.81 11.29 11.94
C LYS A 133 -6.98 12.68 12.54
N THR A 134 -5.91 13.25 13.09
CA THR A 134 -5.93 14.60 13.70
C THR A 134 -5.94 15.70 12.63
N ALA A 135 -5.16 15.55 11.56
CA ALA A 135 -5.14 16.48 10.44
C ALA A 135 -6.48 16.51 9.67
N GLY A 136 -7.13 15.35 9.49
CA GLY A 136 -8.47 15.24 8.90
C GLY A 136 -9.55 15.93 9.73
N LYS A 137 -9.44 15.89 11.07
CA LYS A 137 -10.32 16.63 12.00
C LYS A 137 -10.08 18.14 11.99
N ALA A 138 -8.84 18.57 11.76
CA ALA A 138 -8.51 20.00 11.69
C ALA A 138 -9.08 20.68 10.43
N ARG A 139 -9.17 19.95 9.30
CA ARG A 139 -9.74 20.47 8.05
C ARG A 139 -11.26 20.64 8.06
N THR A 140 -11.98 19.89 8.89
CA THR A 140 -13.44 20.02 9.06
C THR A 140 -13.83 21.03 10.15
N GLY A 141 -12.84 21.61 10.84
CA GLY A 141 -13.03 22.52 11.98
C GLY A 141 -12.58 23.95 11.75
N SER A 142 -12.63 24.48 10.52
CA SER A 142 -12.48 25.93 10.29
C SER A 142 -13.86 26.60 10.30
N PRO A 143 -14.20 27.42 11.32
CA PRO A 143 -15.34 28.34 11.22
C PRO A 143 -15.02 29.42 10.19
N GLN A 144 -16.02 29.73 9.37
CA GLN A 144 -16.03 30.93 8.54
C GLN A 144 -15.72 32.16 9.40
N SER A 145 -14.80 33.00 8.93
CA SER A 145 -14.74 34.42 9.27
C SER A 145 -15.05 35.24 8.02
#